data_AF-A0A960IHL0-F1
#
_entry.id   AF-A0A960IHL0-F1
#
_cell.length_a   1.000
_cell.length_b   1.000
_cell.length_c   1.000
_cell.angle_alpha   90.00
_cell.angle_beta   90.00
_cell.angle_gamma   90.00
#
_symmetry.space_group_name_H-M   'P 1'
#
loop_
_entity.id
_entity.type
_entity.pdbx_description
1 polymer ?
#
loop_
_entity_poly.entity_id
_entity_poly.type
_entity_poly.pdbx_seq_one_letter_code
_entity_poly.pdbx_strand_id
1 'polypeptide(L)'
;MSGRRRRTALELAALALLAYVPALTAAPGRVPADTKLYLYLDPGRQLADALWSFDTRQFAGWVPHQIIGYLWPSGPWYWLFDRLGVPDWIAHRLWLGTILLAAGAGVRWAARRLDLTPTAALTAAVVYQLSPYVLAYVSRTSVLLLPWAALGWLVGLTVGAATRTRWRDAAFFALVVATVGGINATALLMIAPVPLLWLVDAAARGAITWRRAGRTVVTLGGLSLGVSLWWMTALAIQARHGAAALSFSETLEAVSSTAVSSEVLRGLGYWLFYVGDPVTAATTASRAYQEQPALLATGFALVLAGVAGLVLVRWAHRRFAALCLAAGVVLAVGAYPIDDPSPLGAALADSSRSTLVLALRSSTRAVPMVVFALALGAGALVTAAGRLRPRVGVAAAVALVVVAAL
;
A
#
# COMPACT_ATOMS: atom_id res chain seq x y z
N MET A 1 32.28 10.15 -7.63
CA MET A 1 31.16 9.64 -6.79
C MET A 1 31.62 8.42 -6.01
N SER A 2 31.37 8.33 -4.69
CA SER A 2 31.73 7.12 -3.90
C SER A 2 30.96 5.89 -4.38
N GLY A 3 31.57 4.70 -4.32
CA GLY A 3 30.98 3.44 -4.83
C GLY A 3 29.58 3.13 -4.27
N ARG A 4 29.29 3.53 -3.02
CA ARG A 4 27.97 3.39 -2.38
C ARG A 4 26.89 4.28 -3.02
N ARG A 5 27.24 5.51 -3.42
CA ARG A 5 26.31 6.42 -4.12
C ARG A 5 25.98 5.88 -5.51
N ARG A 6 26.99 5.40 -6.25
CA ARG A 6 26.80 4.79 -7.57
C ARG A 6 25.87 3.57 -7.50
N ARG A 7 26.11 2.66 -6.54
CA ARG A 7 25.23 1.50 -6.32
C ARG A 7 23.79 1.90 -6.02
N THR A 8 23.58 2.88 -5.13
CA THR A 8 22.22 3.34 -4.80
C THR A 8 21.51 3.92 -6.02
N ALA A 9 22.22 4.69 -6.85
CA ALA A 9 21.66 5.23 -8.08
C ALA A 9 21.25 4.12 -9.06
N LEU A 10 22.09 3.09 -9.23
CA LEU A 10 21.76 1.93 -10.08
C LEU A 10 20.55 1.14 -9.57
N GLU A 11 20.47 0.92 -8.25
CA GLU A 11 19.33 0.22 -7.64
C GLU A 11 18.02 1.01 -7.82
N LEU A 12 18.04 2.34 -7.65
CA LEU A 12 16.88 3.19 -7.90
C LEU A 12 16.54 3.29 -9.38
N ALA A 13 17.53 3.32 -10.27
CA ALA A 13 17.31 3.31 -11.71
C ALA A 13 16.64 1.99 -12.15
N ALA A 14 17.06 0.84 -11.61
CA ALA A 14 16.41 -0.43 -11.88
C ALA A 14 14.94 -0.44 -11.43
N LEU A 15 14.64 0.03 -10.22
CA LEU A 15 13.25 0.16 -9.73
C LEU A 15 12.43 1.12 -10.59
N ALA A 16 13.03 2.22 -11.05
CA ALA A 16 12.39 3.19 -11.93
C ALA A 16 12.10 2.59 -13.31
N LEU A 17 13.03 1.83 -13.88
CA LEU A 17 12.81 1.14 -15.16
C LEU A 17 11.65 0.13 -15.04
N LEU A 18 11.63 -0.67 -13.97
CA LEU A 18 10.54 -1.61 -13.70
C LEU A 18 9.19 -0.92 -13.45
N ALA A 19 9.18 0.34 -12.98
CA ALA A 19 7.97 1.10 -12.75
C ALA A 19 7.46 1.80 -14.02
N TYR A 20 8.32 2.60 -14.66
CA TYR A 20 7.91 3.50 -15.73
C TYR A 20 7.84 2.82 -17.10
N VAL A 21 8.73 1.87 -17.42
CA VAL A 21 8.73 1.23 -18.73
C VAL A 21 7.41 0.46 -18.95
N PRO A 22 7.01 -0.49 -18.08
CA PRO A 22 5.73 -1.20 -18.27
C PRO A 22 4.53 -0.26 -18.22
N ALA A 23 4.55 0.74 -17.33
CA ALA A 23 3.45 1.69 -17.22
C ALA A 23 3.25 2.48 -18.53
N LEU A 24 4.32 3.00 -19.12
CA LEU A 24 4.29 3.80 -20.36
C LEU A 24 4.02 2.96 -21.61
N THR A 25 4.44 1.68 -21.63
CA THR A 25 4.24 0.81 -22.80
C THR A 25 2.91 0.07 -22.81
N ALA A 26 2.23 -0.02 -21.67
CA ALA A 26 0.93 -0.71 -21.59
C ALA A 26 -0.17 0.11 -22.28
N ALA A 27 -0.72 -0.35 -23.41
CA ALA A 27 -1.80 0.29 -24.17
C ALA A 27 -1.62 1.82 -24.39
N PRO A 28 -0.60 2.26 -25.16
CA PRO A 28 -0.33 3.67 -25.43
C PRO A 28 -1.54 4.38 -26.06
N GLY A 29 -1.73 5.65 -25.72
CA GLY A 29 -2.85 6.46 -26.23
C GLY A 29 -4.19 6.18 -25.54
N ARG A 30 -4.27 5.23 -24.60
CA ARG A 30 -5.51 4.91 -23.86
C ARG A 30 -5.43 5.34 -22.41
N VAL A 31 -6.43 6.11 -21.97
CA VAL A 31 -6.66 6.48 -20.57
C VAL A 31 -7.59 5.43 -19.94
N PRO A 32 -7.19 4.80 -18.82
CA PRO A 32 -8.07 3.88 -18.11
C PRO A 32 -9.11 4.63 -17.28
N ALA A 33 -10.19 3.94 -16.90
CA ALA A 33 -11.14 4.45 -15.92
C ALA A 33 -10.49 4.45 -14.53
N ASP A 34 -9.79 5.52 -14.18
CA ASP A 34 -9.10 5.63 -12.90
C ASP A 34 -9.59 6.82 -12.06
N THR A 35 -9.88 6.54 -10.79
CA THR A 35 -10.21 7.45 -9.68
C THR A 35 -11.35 8.43 -9.96
N LYS A 36 -11.15 9.45 -10.80
CA LYS A 36 -12.17 10.42 -11.23
C LYS A 36 -11.89 10.92 -12.63
N LEU A 37 -12.93 10.94 -13.47
CA LEU A 37 -12.86 11.45 -14.83
C LEU A 37 -12.43 12.93 -14.90
N TYR A 38 -12.89 13.76 -13.97
CA TYR A 38 -12.61 15.20 -13.97
C TYR A 38 -11.13 15.56 -13.72
N LEU A 39 -10.32 14.62 -13.20
CA LEU A 39 -8.87 14.82 -13.10
C LEU A 39 -8.20 14.89 -14.48
N TYR A 40 -8.82 14.31 -15.51
CA TYR A 40 -8.32 14.35 -16.88
C TYR A 40 -8.99 15.46 -17.70
N LEU A 41 -10.30 15.70 -17.49
CA LEU A 41 -11.04 16.67 -18.29
C LEU A 41 -10.75 18.13 -17.92
N ASP A 42 -10.70 18.43 -16.61
CA ASP A 42 -10.46 19.79 -16.11
C ASP A 42 -9.93 19.72 -14.66
N PRO A 43 -8.65 19.36 -14.47
CA PRO A 43 -8.05 19.24 -13.15
C PRO A 43 -8.02 20.58 -12.40
N GLY A 44 -7.97 21.72 -13.10
CA GLY A 44 -8.01 23.05 -12.51
C GLY A 44 -9.35 23.32 -11.82
N ARG A 45 -10.46 23.02 -12.51
CA ARG A 45 -11.79 23.11 -11.92
C ARG A 45 -11.98 22.09 -10.80
N GLN A 46 -11.49 20.87 -10.95
CA GLN A 46 -11.56 19.85 -9.89
C GLN A 46 -10.87 20.31 -8.59
N LEU A 47 -9.74 21.03 -8.70
CA LEU A 47 -9.06 21.63 -7.56
C LEU A 47 -9.84 22.80 -6.96
N ALA A 48 -10.39 23.69 -7.79
CA ALA A 48 -11.20 24.81 -7.33
C ALA A 48 -12.46 24.34 -6.59
N ASP A 49 -13.13 23.31 -7.12
CA ASP A 49 -14.29 22.68 -6.50
C ASP A 49 -13.95 22.00 -5.17
N ALA A 50 -12.73 21.46 -5.03
CA ALA A 50 -12.30 20.77 -3.83
C ALA A 50 -12.08 21.67 -2.60
N LEU A 51 -12.03 22.98 -2.79
CA LEU A 51 -12.02 23.94 -1.69
C LEU A 51 -13.39 24.07 -1.00
N TRP A 52 -14.46 23.60 -1.64
CA TRP A 52 -15.82 23.76 -1.17
C TRP A 52 -16.43 22.42 -0.76
N SER A 53 -17.19 22.43 0.34
CA SER A 53 -17.89 21.24 0.84
C SER A 53 -19.34 21.14 0.35
N PHE A 54 -19.83 22.08 -0.46
CA PHE A 54 -21.19 22.09 -0.98
C PHE A 54 -21.19 22.48 -2.46
N ASP A 55 -21.93 21.72 -3.27
CA ASP A 55 -22.04 21.91 -4.72
C ASP A 55 -23.50 22.12 -5.12
N THR A 56 -23.81 23.28 -5.69
CA THR A 56 -25.16 23.68 -6.13
C THR A 56 -25.52 23.22 -7.54
N ARG A 57 -24.55 22.72 -8.31
CA ARG A 57 -24.71 22.45 -9.75
C ARG A 57 -25.42 21.14 -10.04
N GLN A 58 -25.48 20.24 -9.06
CA GLN A 58 -26.14 18.94 -9.16
C GLN A 58 -27.13 18.76 -8.01
N PHE A 59 -28.20 18.01 -8.27
CA PHE A 59 -29.18 17.57 -7.25
C PHE A 59 -29.80 18.71 -6.40
N ALA A 60 -29.92 19.92 -6.96
CA ALA A 60 -30.37 21.12 -6.26
C ALA A 60 -29.54 21.49 -5.01
N GLY A 61 -28.29 21.03 -4.93
CA GLY A 61 -27.40 21.24 -3.78
C GLY A 61 -27.06 19.95 -3.05
N TRP A 62 -25.79 19.58 -2.99
CA TRP A 62 -25.33 18.41 -2.24
C TRP A 62 -23.92 18.57 -1.68
N VAL A 63 -23.57 17.75 -0.69
CA VAL A 63 -22.22 17.68 -0.11
C VAL A 63 -21.46 16.52 -0.77
N PRO A 64 -20.45 16.82 -1.61
CA PRO A 64 -19.85 15.80 -2.45
C PRO A 64 -18.87 14.89 -1.71
N HIS A 65 -18.80 13.63 -2.16
CA HIS A 65 -17.94 12.63 -1.56
C HIS A 65 -16.51 12.64 -2.07
N GLN A 66 -15.55 12.63 -1.14
CA GLN A 66 -14.10 12.54 -1.37
C GLN A 66 -13.45 13.69 -2.16
N ILE A 67 -14.20 14.74 -2.55
CA ILE A 67 -13.66 15.79 -3.40
C ILE A 67 -12.45 16.48 -2.74
N ILE A 68 -12.51 16.75 -1.44
CA ILE A 68 -11.41 17.39 -0.70
C ILE A 68 -10.07 16.69 -0.92
N GLY A 69 -10.07 15.35 -1.01
CA GLY A 69 -8.85 14.56 -1.12
C GLY A 69 -8.07 14.80 -2.42
N TYR A 70 -8.70 15.40 -3.44
CA TYR A 70 -8.01 15.75 -4.69
C TYR A 70 -7.16 17.00 -4.56
N LEU A 71 -7.29 17.83 -3.52
CA LEU A 71 -6.39 18.97 -3.29
C LEU A 71 -4.92 18.54 -3.18
N TRP A 72 -4.66 17.34 -2.67
CA TRP A 72 -3.31 16.80 -2.59
C TRP A 72 -3.32 15.27 -2.47
N PRO A 73 -2.48 14.53 -3.22
CA PRO A 73 -1.49 14.99 -4.21
C PRO A 73 -1.96 14.85 -5.67
N SER A 74 -3.08 14.14 -5.91
CA SER A 74 -3.50 13.75 -7.27
C SER A 74 -3.98 14.93 -8.12
N GLY A 75 -4.76 15.87 -7.57
CA GLY A 75 -5.20 17.04 -8.33
C GLY A 75 -4.04 17.92 -8.81
N PRO A 76 -3.08 18.32 -7.95
CA PRO A 76 -1.93 19.10 -8.40
C PRO A 76 -1.05 18.37 -9.42
N TRP A 77 -0.97 17.04 -9.35
CA TRP A 77 -0.28 16.24 -10.35
C TRP A 77 -0.90 16.43 -11.73
N TYR A 78 -2.20 16.13 -11.87
CA TYR A 78 -2.86 16.21 -13.18
C TYR A 78 -2.97 17.65 -13.68
N TRP A 79 -3.18 18.61 -12.78
CA TRP A 79 -3.13 20.03 -13.12
C TRP A 79 -1.79 20.45 -13.71
N LEU A 80 -0.67 20.02 -13.11
CA LEU A 80 0.65 20.36 -13.65
C LEU A 80 0.85 19.81 -15.07
N PHE A 81 0.47 18.55 -15.31
CA PHE A 81 0.63 17.92 -16.63
C PHE A 81 -0.29 18.52 -17.69
N ASP A 82 -1.52 18.89 -17.32
CA ASP A 82 -2.45 19.65 -18.16
C ASP A 82 -1.84 21.00 -18.56
N ARG A 83 -1.27 21.76 -17.61
CA ARG A 83 -0.59 23.03 -17.88
C ARG A 83 0.63 22.90 -18.79
N LEU A 84 1.30 21.75 -18.76
CA LEU A 84 2.43 21.42 -19.63
C LEU A 84 2.00 20.89 -21.00
N GLY A 85 0.70 20.69 -21.24
CA GLY A 85 0.17 20.13 -22.49
C GLY A 85 0.54 18.66 -22.70
N VAL A 86 0.83 17.93 -21.62
CA VAL A 86 1.17 16.50 -21.70
C VAL A 86 -0.12 15.69 -21.85
N PRO A 87 -0.19 14.75 -22.80
CA PRO A 87 -1.38 13.90 -22.95
C PRO A 87 -1.77 13.16 -21.67
N ASP A 88 -3.06 13.13 -21.34
CA ASP A 88 -3.61 12.53 -20.12
C ASP A 88 -3.13 11.12 -19.86
N TRP A 89 -3.06 10.30 -20.92
CA TRP A 89 -2.61 8.92 -20.79
C TRP A 89 -1.16 8.87 -20.28
N ILE A 90 -0.28 9.76 -20.74
CA ILE A 90 1.11 9.86 -20.27
C ILE A 90 1.14 10.35 -18.83
N ALA A 91 0.39 11.41 -18.50
CA ALA A 91 0.30 11.94 -17.13
C ALA A 91 -0.13 10.85 -16.13
N HIS A 92 -1.10 10.03 -16.51
CA HIS A 92 -1.55 8.87 -15.75
C HIS A 92 -0.48 7.77 -15.63
N ARG A 93 0.25 7.45 -16.70
CA ARG A 93 1.33 6.43 -16.63
C ARG A 93 2.50 6.89 -15.76
N LEU A 94 2.83 8.16 -15.82
CA LEU A 94 3.83 8.75 -14.94
C LEU A 94 3.34 8.77 -13.48
N TRP A 95 2.06 9.01 -13.23
CA TRP A 95 1.46 8.89 -11.90
C TRP A 95 1.64 7.49 -11.32
N LEU A 96 1.19 6.47 -12.07
CA LEU A 96 1.34 5.07 -11.67
C LEU A 96 2.80 4.66 -11.47
N GLY A 97 3.67 4.99 -12.43
CA GLY A 97 5.11 4.71 -12.32
C GLY A 97 5.73 5.36 -11.09
N THR A 98 5.28 6.56 -10.73
CA THR A 98 5.76 7.26 -9.52
C THR A 98 5.29 6.57 -8.24
N ILE A 99 4.05 6.09 -8.19
CA ILE A 99 3.52 5.32 -7.06
C ILE A 99 4.32 4.01 -6.89
N LEU A 100 4.53 3.27 -7.98
CA LEU A 100 5.30 2.02 -7.98
C LEU A 100 6.75 2.24 -7.54
N LEU A 101 7.40 3.27 -8.09
CA LEU A 101 8.77 3.63 -7.71
C LEU A 101 8.83 4.04 -6.23
N ALA A 102 7.88 4.83 -5.75
CA ALA A 102 7.82 5.24 -4.34
C ALA A 102 7.69 4.02 -3.42
N ALA A 103 6.87 3.03 -3.78
CA ALA A 103 6.71 1.78 -3.04
C ALA A 103 8.03 0.99 -2.97
N GLY A 104 8.65 0.72 -4.12
CA GLY A 104 9.92 -0.01 -4.19
C GLY A 104 11.05 0.73 -3.47
N ALA A 105 11.22 2.02 -3.74
CA ALA A 105 12.26 2.85 -3.11
C ALA A 105 12.07 2.93 -1.59
N GLY A 106 10.83 3.06 -1.13
CA GLY A 106 10.47 3.08 0.30
C GLY A 106 10.82 1.77 1.00
N VAL A 107 10.42 0.63 0.43
CA VAL A 107 10.75 -0.69 0.99
C VAL A 107 12.24 -0.98 0.93
N ARG A 108 12.92 -0.63 -0.17
CA ARG A 108 14.39 -0.73 -0.26
C ARG A 108 15.03 0.02 0.90
N TRP A 109 14.62 1.26 1.11
CA TRP A 109 15.19 2.12 2.14
C TRP A 109 14.90 1.62 3.56
N ALA A 110 13.67 1.13 3.81
CA ALA A 110 13.27 0.49 5.06
C ALA A 110 14.10 -0.77 5.33
N ALA A 111 14.19 -1.67 4.35
CA ALA A 111 14.93 -2.92 4.43
C ALA A 111 16.41 -2.69 4.80
N ARG A 112 17.04 -1.65 4.25
CA ARG A 112 18.41 -1.25 4.63
C ARG A 112 18.54 -0.78 6.08
N ARG A 113 17.48 -0.20 6.65
CA ARG A 113 17.41 0.17 8.08
C ARG A 113 17.06 -1.00 9.00
N LEU A 114 16.50 -2.06 8.44
CA LEU A 114 16.23 -3.34 9.11
C LEU A 114 17.39 -4.34 8.90
N ASP A 115 18.58 -3.82 8.64
CA ASP A 115 19.85 -4.55 8.50
C ASP A 115 19.90 -5.61 7.39
N LEU A 116 19.00 -5.55 6.40
CA LEU A 116 19.13 -6.37 5.21
C LEU A 116 20.29 -5.87 4.33
N THR A 117 21.05 -6.82 3.75
CA THR A 117 22.13 -6.50 2.80
C THR A 117 21.58 -5.72 1.59
N PRO A 118 22.40 -4.97 0.84
CA PRO A 118 21.82 -4.13 -0.21
C PRO A 118 21.17 -4.93 -1.35
N THR A 119 21.69 -6.12 -1.67
CA THR A 119 21.06 -7.02 -2.63
C THR A 119 19.72 -7.53 -2.11
N ALA A 120 19.66 -7.97 -0.85
CA ALA A 120 18.41 -8.40 -0.21
C ALA A 120 17.35 -7.29 -0.13
N ALA A 121 17.79 -6.06 0.17
CA ALA A 121 16.90 -4.91 0.22
C ALA A 121 16.34 -4.55 -1.17
N LEU A 122 17.15 -4.70 -2.24
CA LEU A 122 16.65 -4.55 -3.60
C LEU A 122 15.66 -5.66 -3.96
N THR A 123 15.94 -6.92 -3.62
CA THR A 123 14.99 -8.02 -3.87
C THR A 123 13.67 -7.79 -3.15
N ALA A 124 13.70 -7.44 -1.87
CA ALA A 124 12.49 -7.08 -1.11
C ALA A 124 11.72 -5.92 -1.78
N ALA A 125 12.43 -4.91 -2.26
CA ALA A 125 11.83 -3.77 -2.95
C ALA A 125 11.11 -4.18 -4.23
N VAL A 126 11.72 -5.02 -5.07
CA VAL A 126 11.10 -5.51 -6.32
C VAL A 126 9.88 -6.38 -6.03
N VAL A 127 10.00 -7.34 -5.10
CA VAL A 127 8.89 -8.22 -4.70
C VAL A 127 7.70 -7.41 -4.16
N TYR A 128 7.97 -6.35 -3.40
CA TYR A 128 6.91 -5.47 -2.91
C TYR A 128 6.32 -4.61 -4.04
N GLN A 129 7.17 -3.92 -4.80
CA GLN A 129 6.79 -3.00 -5.88
C GLN A 129 5.91 -3.67 -6.94
N LEU A 130 6.22 -4.90 -7.32
CA LEU A 130 5.51 -5.65 -8.36
C LEU A 130 4.46 -6.61 -7.78
N SER A 131 4.09 -6.44 -6.51
CA SER A 131 3.12 -7.33 -5.87
C SER A 131 1.75 -7.28 -6.58
N PRO A 132 1.03 -8.42 -6.67
CA PRO A 132 -0.29 -8.49 -7.31
C PRO A 132 -1.34 -7.54 -6.70
N TYR A 133 -1.10 -7.02 -5.49
CA TYR A 133 -1.93 -6.02 -4.83
C TYR A 133 -2.24 -4.82 -5.73
N VAL A 134 -1.27 -4.43 -6.58
CA VAL A 134 -1.42 -3.29 -7.47
C VAL A 134 -2.55 -3.47 -8.50
N LEU A 135 -2.81 -4.71 -8.91
CA LEU A 135 -3.71 -5.04 -10.03
C LEU A 135 -5.18 -4.69 -9.74
N ALA A 136 -5.57 -4.72 -8.47
CA ALA A 136 -6.92 -4.34 -8.04
C ALA A 136 -7.22 -2.83 -8.23
N TYR A 137 -6.18 -2.00 -8.34
CA TYR A 137 -6.32 -0.53 -8.25
C TYR A 137 -5.80 0.24 -9.47
N VAL A 138 -4.81 -0.29 -10.21
CA VAL A 138 -4.10 0.41 -11.30
C VAL A 138 -5.01 0.99 -12.39
N SER A 139 -6.14 0.34 -12.69
CA SER A 139 -7.09 0.77 -13.71
C SER A 139 -8.49 1.02 -13.13
N ARG A 140 -8.55 1.49 -11.88
CA ARG A 140 -9.82 1.71 -11.16
C ARG A 140 -9.71 2.87 -10.17
N THR A 141 -8.76 2.80 -9.24
CA THR A 141 -8.59 3.81 -8.18
C THR A 141 -7.15 3.80 -7.67
N SER A 142 -6.22 4.21 -8.53
CA SER A 142 -4.77 4.19 -8.31
C SER A 142 -4.36 4.96 -7.05
N VAL A 143 -5.12 5.99 -6.67
CA VAL A 143 -4.81 6.78 -5.48
C VAL A 143 -4.95 5.99 -4.16
N LEU A 144 -5.67 4.86 -4.17
CA LEU A 144 -5.71 3.93 -3.03
C LEU A 144 -4.41 3.18 -2.81
N LEU A 145 -3.48 3.22 -3.77
CA LEU A 145 -2.14 2.65 -3.63
C LEU A 145 -1.20 3.57 -2.84
N LEU A 146 -1.58 4.82 -2.54
CA LEU A 146 -0.70 5.75 -1.84
C LEU A 146 -0.26 5.23 -0.45
N PRO A 147 -1.14 4.70 0.42
CA PRO A 147 -0.71 4.07 1.67
C PRO A 147 0.23 2.87 1.45
N TRP A 148 -0.07 2.01 0.47
CA TRP A 148 0.82 0.90 0.11
C TRP A 148 2.21 1.42 -0.31
N ALA A 149 2.28 2.47 -1.12
CA ALA A 149 3.56 3.07 -1.50
C ALA A 149 4.29 3.74 -0.33
N ALA A 150 3.55 4.26 0.65
CA ALA A 150 4.08 4.92 1.84
C ALA A 150 4.72 3.95 2.84
N LEU A 151 4.28 2.69 2.87
CA LEU A 151 4.53 1.77 3.99
C LEU A 151 6.02 1.65 4.38
N GLY A 152 6.90 1.44 3.40
CA GLY A 152 8.34 1.38 3.66
C GLY A 152 8.91 2.71 4.21
N TRP A 153 8.43 3.85 3.70
CA TRP A 153 8.84 5.16 4.22
C TRP A 153 8.41 5.35 5.66
N LEU A 154 7.16 5.04 6.00
CA LEU A 154 6.63 5.14 7.35
C LEU A 154 7.47 4.30 8.32
N VAL A 155 7.76 3.04 7.98
CA VAL A 155 8.62 2.16 8.81
C VAL A 155 10.03 2.73 8.98
N GLY A 156 10.67 3.14 7.88
CA GLY A 156 12.04 3.65 7.94
C GLY A 156 12.17 4.96 8.72
N LEU A 157 11.15 5.83 8.65
CA LEU A 157 11.06 7.08 9.42
C LEU A 157 10.77 6.80 10.90
N THR A 158 9.90 5.84 11.22
CA THR A 158 9.67 5.40 12.61
C THR A 158 10.95 4.87 13.24
N VAL A 159 11.72 4.04 12.52
CA VAL A 159 13.02 3.55 12.98
C VAL A 159 13.97 4.70 13.30
N GLY A 160 14.09 5.67 12.38
CA GLY A 160 14.95 6.85 12.56
C GLY A 160 14.53 7.73 13.73
N ALA A 161 13.23 8.04 13.81
CA ALA A 161 12.65 8.83 14.88
C ALA A 161 12.87 8.16 16.25
N ALA A 162 12.67 6.85 16.37
CA ALA A 162 12.81 6.13 17.62
C ALA A 162 14.27 5.99 18.09
N THR A 163 15.20 5.73 17.17
CA THR A 163 16.60 5.38 17.52
C THR A 163 17.57 6.57 17.54
N ARG A 164 17.37 7.56 16.67
CA ARG A 164 18.32 8.68 16.49
C ARG A 164 17.78 10.02 16.98
N THR A 165 16.53 10.04 17.46
CA THR A 165 15.85 11.22 18.02
C THR A 165 15.77 12.45 17.11
N ARG A 166 15.75 12.25 15.79
CA ARG A 166 15.72 13.35 14.83
C ARG A 166 14.30 13.85 14.60
N TRP A 167 14.04 15.12 14.94
CA TRP A 167 12.77 15.78 14.62
C TRP A 167 12.48 15.77 13.10
N ARG A 168 13.53 15.77 12.27
CA ARG A 168 13.41 15.60 10.81
C ARG A 168 12.69 14.32 10.40
N ASP A 169 12.97 13.19 11.04
CA ASP A 169 12.31 11.91 10.70
C ASP A 169 10.82 11.97 11.08
N ALA A 170 10.48 12.63 12.19
CA ALA A 170 9.09 12.84 12.60
C ALA A 170 8.34 13.81 11.67
N ALA A 171 8.98 14.89 11.24
CA ALA A 171 8.42 15.83 10.28
C ALA A 171 8.18 15.18 8.91
N PHE A 172 9.15 14.44 8.38
CA PHE A 172 8.97 13.70 7.13
C PHE A 172 7.91 12.61 7.25
N PHE A 173 7.78 11.95 8.41
CA PHE A 173 6.70 10.98 8.64
C PHE A 173 5.33 11.64 8.49
N ALA A 174 5.15 12.81 9.12
CA ALA A 174 3.92 13.58 9.01
C ALA A 174 3.67 14.05 7.56
N LEU A 175 4.69 14.52 6.83
CA LEU A 175 4.53 14.90 5.42
C LEU A 175 4.13 13.72 4.52
N VAL A 176 4.66 12.51 4.78
CA VAL A 176 4.21 11.30 4.09
C VAL A 176 2.75 11.02 4.41
N VAL A 177 2.34 11.07 5.68
CA VAL A 177 0.94 10.90 6.09
C VAL A 177 0.02 11.93 5.44
N ALA A 178 0.41 13.20 5.44
CA ALA A 178 -0.32 14.29 4.77
C ALA A 178 -0.54 14.02 3.29
N THR A 179 0.43 13.35 2.65
CA THR A 179 0.41 13.02 1.22
C THR A 179 -0.47 11.82 0.89
N VAL A 180 -0.57 10.85 1.78
CA VAL A 180 -1.20 9.56 1.44
C VAL A 180 -2.54 9.31 2.12
N GLY A 181 -2.90 10.14 3.12
CA GLY A 181 -4.11 9.96 3.92
C GLY A 181 -5.39 10.62 3.37
N GLY A 182 -5.26 11.68 2.56
CA GLY A 182 -6.36 12.61 2.26
C GLY A 182 -7.56 12.03 1.50
N ILE A 183 -7.40 10.91 0.79
CA ILE A 183 -8.47 10.30 -0.01
C ILE A 183 -9.05 9.05 0.66
N ASN A 184 -8.25 8.30 1.43
CA ASN A 184 -8.72 7.09 2.07
C ASN A 184 -8.09 6.87 3.45
N ALA A 185 -8.75 7.42 4.47
CA ALA A 185 -8.35 7.28 5.86
C ALA A 185 -8.25 5.82 6.30
N THR A 186 -9.21 4.97 5.90
CA THR A 186 -9.21 3.54 6.26
C THR A 186 -7.97 2.82 5.76
N ALA A 187 -7.54 3.05 4.51
CA ALA A 187 -6.36 2.39 3.95
C ALA A 187 -5.08 2.78 4.71
N LEU A 188 -4.96 4.06 5.10
CA LEU A 188 -3.87 4.52 5.97
C LEU A 188 -3.94 3.86 7.36
N LEU A 189 -5.12 3.79 7.97
CA LEU A 189 -5.30 3.16 9.27
C LEU A 189 -4.99 1.65 9.24
N MET A 190 -5.31 0.95 8.14
CA MET A 190 -5.04 -0.48 7.99
C MET A 190 -3.55 -0.82 7.95
N ILE A 191 -2.69 0.12 7.55
CA ILE A 191 -1.23 -0.08 7.55
C ILE A 191 -0.52 0.52 8.77
N ALA A 192 -1.21 1.36 9.55
CA ALA A 192 -0.69 1.97 10.76
C ALA A 192 -0.17 0.98 11.82
N PRO A 193 -0.66 -0.27 11.93
CA PRO A 193 -0.08 -1.25 12.83
C PRO A 193 1.40 -1.54 12.56
N VAL A 194 1.89 -1.47 11.32
CA VAL A 194 3.27 -1.85 10.98
C VAL A 194 4.32 -1.01 11.74
N PRO A 195 4.33 0.33 11.70
CA PRO A 195 5.27 1.12 12.50
C PRO A 195 5.09 0.91 14.02
N LEU A 196 3.87 0.65 14.50
CA LEU A 196 3.61 0.36 15.92
C LEU A 196 4.21 -0.99 16.34
N LEU A 197 4.02 -2.03 15.53
CA LEU A 197 4.59 -3.37 15.74
C LEU A 197 6.12 -3.31 15.77
N TRP A 198 6.72 -2.46 14.93
CA TRP A 198 8.17 -2.24 14.99
C TRP A 198 8.60 -1.63 16.33
N LEU A 199 7.89 -0.62 16.84
CA LEU A 199 8.19 0.02 18.13
C LEU A 199 8.06 -0.96 19.30
N VAL A 200 6.99 -1.78 19.29
CA VAL A 200 6.74 -2.82 20.28
C VAL A 200 7.84 -3.88 20.26
N ASP A 201 8.18 -4.41 19.08
CA ASP A 201 9.25 -5.40 18.92
C ASP A 201 10.62 -4.84 19.33
N ALA A 202 10.93 -3.60 18.93
CA ALA A 202 12.18 -2.94 19.28
C ALA A 202 12.29 -2.70 20.79
N ALA A 203 11.20 -2.32 21.47
CA ALA A 203 11.17 -2.17 22.91
C ALA A 203 11.31 -3.52 23.63
N ALA A 204 10.60 -4.54 23.18
CA ALA A 204 10.64 -5.89 23.74
C ALA A 204 12.04 -6.55 23.61
N ARG A 205 12.80 -6.21 22.57
CA ARG A 205 14.19 -6.67 22.37
C ARG A 205 15.23 -5.78 23.08
N GLY A 206 14.82 -4.73 23.77
CA GLY A 206 15.73 -3.79 24.43
C GLY A 206 16.50 -2.87 23.47
N ALA A 207 16.15 -2.81 22.19
CA ALA A 207 16.77 -1.90 21.23
C ALA A 207 16.39 -0.43 21.48
N ILE A 208 15.22 -0.21 22.08
CA ILE A 208 14.75 1.07 22.63
C ILE A 208 14.05 0.83 23.97
N THR A 209 13.83 1.87 24.77
CA THR A 209 13.02 1.76 25.99
C THR A 209 11.52 1.88 25.69
N TRP A 210 10.66 1.30 26.52
CA TRP A 210 9.19 1.49 26.41
C TRP A 210 8.78 2.97 26.48
N ARG A 211 9.46 3.76 27.32
CA ARG A 211 9.27 5.22 27.36
C ARG A 211 9.60 5.88 26.02
N ARG A 212 10.67 5.44 25.35
CA ARG A 212 11.06 5.94 24.02
C ARG A 212 10.02 5.55 22.96
N ALA A 213 9.53 4.31 23.01
CA ALA A 213 8.46 3.85 22.13
C ALA A 213 7.20 4.73 22.30
N GLY A 214 6.72 4.90 23.53
CA GLY A 214 5.55 5.73 23.84
C GLY A 214 5.72 7.19 23.39
N ARG A 215 6.86 7.82 23.67
CA ARG A 215 7.15 9.19 23.19
C ARG A 215 7.14 9.27 21.66
N THR A 216 7.65 8.24 20.97
CA THR A 216 7.68 8.20 19.51
C THR A 216 6.25 8.08 18.96
N VAL A 217 5.41 7.22 19.54
CA VAL A 217 3.98 7.11 19.18
C VAL A 217 3.27 8.46 19.32
N VAL A 218 3.41 9.11 20.49
CA VAL A 218 2.76 10.40 20.74
C VAL A 218 3.26 11.47 19.76
N THR A 219 4.57 11.51 19.48
CA THR A 219 5.14 12.51 18.56
C THR A 219 4.67 12.29 17.12
N LEU A 220 4.79 11.07 16.61
CA LEU A 220 4.39 10.75 15.24
C LEU A 220 2.88 10.86 15.06
N GLY A 221 2.11 10.35 16.02
CA GLY A 221 0.65 10.42 16.03
C GLY A 221 0.15 11.86 16.12
N GLY A 222 0.68 12.68 17.04
CA GLY A 222 0.29 14.08 17.18
C GLY A 222 0.57 14.90 15.92
N LEU A 223 1.74 14.74 15.31
CA LEU A 223 2.05 15.42 14.04
C LEU A 223 1.16 14.92 12.90
N SER A 224 0.92 13.60 12.82
CA SER A 224 0.06 12.99 11.80
C SER A 224 -1.39 13.47 11.91
N LEU A 225 -1.89 13.64 13.14
CA LEU A 225 -3.22 14.23 13.38
C LEU A 225 -3.24 15.68 12.92
N GLY A 226 -2.25 16.49 13.30
CA GLY A 226 -2.15 17.90 12.90
C GLY A 226 -2.19 18.11 11.39
N VAL A 227 -1.38 17.36 10.63
CA VAL A 227 -1.35 17.45 9.15
C VAL A 227 -2.56 16.79 8.48
N SER A 228 -3.38 16.05 9.23
CA SER A 228 -4.60 15.41 8.73
C SER A 228 -5.86 16.25 8.95
N LEU A 229 -5.79 17.31 9.76
CA LEU A 229 -6.93 18.13 10.12
C LEU A 229 -7.69 18.66 8.89
N TRP A 230 -7.00 19.05 7.83
CA TRP A 230 -7.62 19.62 6.63
C TRP A 230 -8.63 18.67 5.96
N TRP A 231 -8.30 17.38 5.81
CA TRP A 231 -9.20 16.40 5.22
C TRP A 231 -10.14 15.80 6.27
N MET A 232 -9.71 15.68 7.53
CA MET A 232 -10.57 15.20 8.63
C MET A 232 -11.78 16.12 8.85
N THR A 233 -11.59 17.44 8.75
CA THR A 233 -12.67 18.42 8.86
C THR A 233 -13.70 18.23 7.74
N ALA A 234 -13.26 18.13 6.48
CA ALA A 234 -14.17 17.88 5.36
C ALA A 234 -14.85 16.51 5.46
N LEU A 235 -14.15 15.47 5.91
CA LEU A 235 -14.74 14.16 6.18
C LEU A 235 -15.83 14.25 7.26
N ALA A 236 -15.63 15.04 8.32
CA ALA A 236 -16.63 15.26 9.36
C ALA A 236 -17.87 16.00 8.83
N ILE A 237 -17.68 17.03 8.00
CA ILE A 237 -18.78 17.74 7.32
C ILE A 237 -19.56 16.76 6.45
N GLN A 238 -18.86 15.98 5.64
CA GLN A 238 -19.45 14.94 4.81
C GLN A 238 -20.22 13.90 5.64
N ALA A 239 -19.66 13.40 6.74
CA ALA A 239 -20.32 12.40 7.56
C ALA A 239 -21.65 12.89 8.16
N ARG A 240 -21.76 14.20 8.41
CA ARG A 240 -22.96 14.83 8.99
C ARG A 240 -23.99 15.28 7.97
N HIS A 241 -23.55 15.77 6.80
CA HIS A 241 -24.41 16.46 5.84
C HIS A 241 -24.42 15.82 4.44
N GLY A 242 -23.50 14.89 4.17
CA GLY A 242 -23.42 14.16 2.90
C GLY A 242 -24.47 13.07 2.79
N ALA A 243 -24.70 12.63 1.55
CA ALA A 243 -25.50 11.45 1.29
C ALA A 243 -24.87 10.24 1.98
N ALA A 244 -25.72 9.37 2.55
CA ALA A 244 -25.31 8.10 3.16
C ALA A 244 -24.91 7.08 2.07
N ALA A 245 -23.91 7.40 1.25
CA ALA A 245 -23.50 6.58 0.11
C ALA A 245 -23.23 5.11 0.52
N LEU A 246 -22.74 4.89 1.74
CA LEU A 246 -22.47 3.56 2.29
C LEU A 246 -23.72 2.70 2.47
N SER A 247 -24.89 3.27 2.74
CA SER A 247 -26.15 2.50 2.87
C SER A 247 -26.68 2.01 1.52
N PHE A 248 -26.24 2.62 0.43
CA PHE A 248 -26.61 2.25 -0.95
C PHE A 248 -25.44 1.58 -1.70
N SER A 249 -24.35 1.29 -0.98
CA SER A 249 -23.16 0.63 -1.51
C SER A 249 -23.19 -0.87 -1.24
N GLU A 250 -22.14 -1.56 -1.67
CA GLU A 250 -21.95 -3.00 -1.51
C GLU A 250 -22.09 -3.50 -0.06
N THR A 251 -22.61 -4.72 0.11
CA THR A 251 -22.80 -5.35 1.43
C THR A 251 -21.48 -5.83 2.02
N LEU A 252 -21.41 -5.99 3.35
CA LEU A 252 -20.24 -6.57 4.01
C LEU A 252 -19.95 -8.00 3.49
N GLU A 253 -21.01 -8.75 3.20
CA GLU A 253 -20.94 -10.06 2.57
C GLU A 253 -20.24 -10.04 1.22
N ALA A 254 -20.69 -9.18 0.31
CA ALA A 254 -20.08 -9.05 -1.00
C ALA A 254 -18.58 -8.68 -0.91
N VAL A 255 -18.22 -7.74 -0.03
CA VAL A 255 -16.83 -7.25 0.08
C VAL A 255 -15.87 -8.24 0.73
N SER A 256 -16.37 -9.06 1.66
CA SER A 256 -15.53 -10.00 2.42
C SER A 256 -15.47 -11.40 1.82
N SER A 257 -16.42 -11.77 0.95
CA SER A 257 -16.53 -13.10 0.31
C SER A 257 -15.24 -13.63 -0.34
N THR A 258 -14.35 -12.73 -0.75
CA THR A 258 -13.09 -13.06 -1.45
C THR A 258 -11.84 -12.84 -0.57
N ALA A 259 -12.02 -12.43 0.68
CA ALA A 259 -10.93 -12.17 1.63
C ALA A 259 -10.35 -13.47 2.20
N VAL A 260 -10.19 -14.49 1.35
CA VAL A 260 -9.66 -15.80 1.72
C VAL A 260 -8.17 -15.71 1.99
N SER A 261 -7.69 -16.43 3.01
CA SER A 261 -6.29 -16.38 3.46
C SER A 261 -5.27 -16.72 2.35
N SER A 262 -5.59 -17.68 1.47
CA SER A 262 -4.73 -18.06 0.34
C SER A 262 -4.50 -16.91 -0.63
N GLU A 263 -5.56 -16.17 -0.97
CA GLU A 263 -5.50 -15.01 -1.88
C GLU A 263 -4.86 -13.80 -1.19
N VAL A 264 -5.17 -13.56 0.09
CA VAL A 264 -4.53 -12.53 0.91
C VAL A 264 -3.00 -12.73 0.97
N LEU A 265 -2.53 -13.97 1.15
CA LEU A 265 -1.10 -14.30 1.16
C LEU A 265 -0.44 -13.99 -0.20
N ARG A 266 -1.14 -14.20 -1.30
CA ARG A 266 -0.67 -13.85 -2.66
C ARG A 266 -0.70 -12.35 -2.95
N GLY A 267 -1.13 -11.52 -2.00
CA GLY A 267 -1.28 -10.08 -2.19
C GLY A 267 -2.58 -9.69 -2.91
N LEU A 268 -3.56 -10.59 -2.97
CA LEU A 268 -4.86 -10.39 -3.62
C LEU A 268 -5.99 -10.31 -2.57
N GLY A 269 -7.20 -10.74 -2.92
CA GLY A 269 -8.36 -10.80 -2.02
C GLY A 269 -9.36 -9.64 -2.16
N TYR A 270 -9.04 -8.58 -2.91
CA TYR A 270 -10.00 -7.51 -3.17
C TYR A 270 -11.16 -7.99 -4.04
N TRP A 271 -12.40 -7.87 -3.56
CA TRP A 271 -13.58 -8.53 -4.14
C TRP A 271 -13.86 -8.22 -5.60
N LEU A 272 -13.70 -6.97 -6.05
CA LEU A 272 -13.90 -6.59 -7.47
C LEU A 272 -12.86 -7.21 -8.42
N PHE A 273 -11.80 -7.82 -7.88
CA PHE A 273 -10.88 -8.62 -8.68
C PHE A 273 -11.54 -9.95 -9.12
N TYR A 274 -12.46 -10.49 -8.34
CA TYR A 274 -13.14 -11.77 -8.58
C TYR A 274 -14.54 -11.61 -9.17
N VAL A 275 -15.07 -10.38 -9.20
CA VAL A 275 -16.33 -10.08 -9.87
C VAL A 275 -16.15 -10.10 -11.39
N GLY A 276 -17.03 -10.82 -12.07
CA GLY A 276 -17.09 -10.87 -13.52
C GLY A 276 -18.22 -11.78 -13.98
N ASP A 277 -18.58 -11.64 -15.25
CA ASP A 277 -19.43 -12.60 -15.96
C ASP A 277 -18.53 -13.53 -16.84
N PRO A 278 -19.09 -14.56 -17.49
CA PRO A 278 -18.32 -15.49 -18.33
C PRO A 278 -17.60 -14.84 -19.53
N VAL A 279 -18.00 -13.64 -19.93
CA VAL A 279 -17.45 -12.87 -21.06
C VAL A 279 -16.47 -11.78 -20.60
N THR A 280 -16.77 -11.10 -19.49
CA THR A 280 -16.02 -9.93 -19.02
C THR A 280 -15.75 -9.96 -17.52
N ALA A 281 -14.47 -9.88 -17.15
CA ALA A 281 -14.07 -9.64 -15.77
C ALA A 281 -14.15 -8.14 -15.43
N ALA A 282 -14.55 -7.81 -14.19
CA ALA A 282 -14.57 -6.42 -13.74
C ALA A 282 -13.16 -5.80 -13.64
N THR A 283 -12.13 -6.65 -13.55
CA THR A 283 -10.72 -6.25 -13.64
C THR A 283 -10.04 -7.09 -14.71
N THR A 284 -9.56 -6.47 -15.78
CA THR A 284 -9.06 -7.19 -16.98
C THR A 284 -7.93 -8.18 -16.68
N ALA A 285 -7.05 -7.86 -15.72
CA ALA A 285 -5.94 -8.73 -15.34
C ALA A 285 -6.36 -9.95 -14.51
N SER A 286 -7.61 -10.04 -14.05
CA SER A 286 -7.96 -10.96 -12.97
C SER A 286 -8.03 -12.43 -13.35
N ARG A 287 -8.56 -12.76 -14.54
CA ARG A 287 -8.67 -14.17 -14.98
C ARG A 287 -7.32 -14.85 -15.08
N ALA A 288 -6.30 -14.17 -15.61
CA ALA A 288 -4.96 -14.74 -15.71
C ALA A 288 -4.41 -15.16 -14.33
N TYR A 289 -4.62 -14.34 -13.29
CA TYR A 289 -4.15 -14.64 -11.93
C TYR A 289 -4.99 -15.68 -11.18
N GLN A 290 -6.21 -15.98 -11.67
CA GLN A 290 -7.13 -16.95 -11.07
C GLN A 290 -7.09 -18.32 -11.77
N GLU A 291 -6.92 -18.32 -13.09
CA GLU A 291 -7.12 -19.52 -13.92
C GLU A 291 -5.81 -20.07 -14.50
N GLN A 292 -4.80 -19.22 -14.74
CA GLN A 292 -3.56 -19.65 -15.40
C GLN A 292 -2.62 -20.37 -14.41
N PRO A 293 -2.33 -21.68 -14.60
CA PRO A 293 -1.55 -22.45 -13.63
C PRO A 293 -0.15 -21.89 -13.37
N ALA A 294 0.48 -21.30 -14.40
CA ALA A 294 1.78 -20.68 -14.27
C ALA A 294 1.76 -19.47 -13.31
N LEU A 295 0.78 -18.56 -13.43
CA LEU A 295 0.67 -17.39 -12.56
C LEU A 295 0.23 -17.77 -11.14
N LEU A 296 -0.61 -18.80 -10.99
CA LEU A 296 -0.90 -19.42 -9.70
C LEU A 296 0.38 -19.93 -9.03
N ALA A 297 1.17 -20.74 -9.74
CA ALA A 297 2.41 -21.30 -9.24
C ALA A 297 3.44 -20.22 -8.88
N THR A 298 3.61 -19.20 -9.74
CA THR A 298 4.49 -18.04 -9.48
C THR A 298 4.06 -17.29 -8.23
N GLY A 299 2.77 -17.02 -8.07
CA GLY A 299 2.22 -16.34 -6.89
C GLY A 299 2.50 -17.11 -5.60
N PHE A 300 2.23 -18.42 -5.57
CA PHE A 300 2.53 -19.25 -4.40
C PHE A 300 4.03 -19.45 -4.18
N ALA A 301 4.85 -19.49 -5.23
CA ALA A 301 6.30 -19.57 -5.09
C ALA A 301 6.88 -18.35 -4.35
N LEU A 302 6.37 -17.13 -4.62
CA LEU A 302 6.75 -15.93 -3.89
C LEU A 302 6.32 -15.98 -2.41
N VAL A 303 5.11 -16.48 -2.13
CA VAL A 303 4.64 -16.71 -0.75
C VAL A 303 5.57 -17.68 -0.03
N LEU A 304 5.87 -18.82 -0.63
CA LEU A 304 6.74 -19.84 -0.07
C LEU A 304 8.16 -19.29 0.17
N ALA A 305 8.72 -18.52 -0.77
CA ALA A 305 10.02 -17.89 -0.59
C ALA A 305 10.03 -16.87 0.56
N GLY A 306 8.98 -16.05 0.67
CA GLY A 306 8.81 -15.09 1.76
C GLY A 306 8.71 -15.78 3.12
N VAL A 307 7.84 -16.78 3.24
CA VAL A 307 7.67 -17.57 4.47
C VAL A 307 8.94 -18.35 4.82
N ALA A 308 9.59 -19.00 3.84
CA ALA A 308 10.86 -19.71 4.04
C ALA A 308 11.93 -18.76 4.58
N GLY A 309 12.02 -17.54 4.04
CA GLY A 309 12.88 -16.51 4.60
C GLY A 309 12.57 -16.20 6.07
N LEU A 310 11.29 -15.99 6.39
CA LEU A 310 10.82 -15.72 7.76
C LEU A 310 11.02 -16.89 8.73
N VAL A 311 11.03 -18.14 8.26
CA VAL A 311 11.17 -19.33 9.11
C VAL A 311 12.63 -19.72 9.29
N LEU A 312 13.38 -19.78 8.17
CA LEU A 312 14.72 -20.37 8.11
C LEU A 312 15.82 -19.36 8.45
N VAL A 313 15.61 -18.07 8.18
CA VAL A 313 16.68 -17.07 8.29
C VAL A 313 16.63 -16.36 9.64
N ARG A 314 17.71 -16.45 10.41
CA ARG A 314 17.88 -15.68 11.64
C ARG A 314 18.36 -14.26 11.30
N TRP A 315 17.50 -13.27 11.51
CA TRP A 315 17.84 -11.84 11.43
C TRP A 315 17.12 -11.05 12.55
N ALA A 316 17.68 -9.90 12.94
CA ALA A 316 17.26 -9.16 14.14
C ALA A 316 15.78 -8.71 14.13
N HIS A 317 15.23 -8.46 12.95
CA HIS A 317 13.86 -7.99 12.72
C HIS A 317 12.90 -9.09 12.21
N ARG A 318 13.29 -10.37 12.33
CA ARG A 318 12.47 -11.51 11.88
C ARG A 318 11.13 -11.54 12.61
N ARG A 319 11.16 -11.34 13.93
CA ARG A 319 9.96 -11.31 14.78
C ARG A 319 9.02 -10.18 14.34
N PHE A 320 9.55 -8.98 14.13
CA PHE A 320 8.77 -7.85 13.59
C PHE A 320 8.08 -8.20 12.27
N ALA A 321 8.80 -8.77 11.30
CA ALA A 321 8.22 -9.13 10.01
C ALA A 321 7.15 -10.24 10.16
N ALA A 322 7.38 -11.24 11.01
CA ALA A 322 6.38 -12.26 11.32
C ALA A 322 5.12 -11.69 12.00
N LEU A 323 5.27 -10.72 12.90
CA LEU A 323 4.14 -10.00 13.50
C LEU A 323 3.34 -9.21 12.44
N CYS A 324 4.02 -8.58 11.48
CA CYS A 324 3.36 -7.89 10.37
C CYS A 324 2.58 -8.86 9.47
N LEU A 325 3.17 -10.04 9.19
CA LEU A 325 2.49 -11.08 8.42
C LEU A 325 1.23 -11.56 9.15
N ALA A 326 1.36 -11.94 10.43
CA ALA A 326 0.25 -12.44 11.23
C ALA A 326 -0.87 -11.40 11.37
N ALA A 327 -0.53 -10.18 11.81
CA ALA A 327 -1.52 -9.11 11.94
C ALA A 327 -2.13 -8.72 10.60
N GLY A 328 -1.31 -8.67 9.53
CA GLY A 328 -1.78 -8.36 8.18
C GLY A 328 -2.78 -9.38 7.65
N VAL A 329 -2.51 -10.68 7.82
CA VAL A 329 -3.44 -11.75 7.41
C VAL A 329 -4.74 -11.67 8.21
N VAL A 330 -4.65 -11.54 9.54
CA VAL A 330 -5.84 -11.43 10.41
C VAL A 330 -6.70 -10.23 10.02
N LEU A 331 -6.08 -9.06 9.85
CA LEU A 331 -6.80 -7.84 9.48
C LEU A 331 -7.35 -7.90 8.04
N ALA A 332 -6.63 -8.53 7.10
CA ALA A 332 -7.06 -8.61 5.71
C ALA A 332 -8.19 -9.61 5.48
N VAL A 333 -8.13 -10.77 6.14
CA VAL A 333 -9.22 -11.76 6.14
C VAL A 333 -10.45 -11.19 6.85
N GLY A 334 -10.24 -10.51 7.98
CA GLY A 334 -11.29 -9.78 8.68
C GLY A 334 -12.43 -10.70 9.11
N ALA A 335 -13.64 -10.42 8.61
CA ALA A 335 -14.86 -11.13 8.99
C ALA A 335 -15.15 -12.40 8.14
N TYR A 336 -14.29 -12.75 7.18
CA TYR A 336 -14.50 -13.94 6.34
C TYR A 336 -14.12 -15.25 7.06
N PRO A 337 -14.87 -16.36 6.87
CA PRO A 337 -16.19 -16.43 6.24
C PRO A 337 -17.27 -15.90 7.20
N ILE A 338 -18.27 -15.20 6.66
CA ILE A 338 -19.32 -14.55 7.47
C ILE A 338 -20.26 -15.57 8.11
N ASP A 339 -20.56 -16.66 7.41
CA ASP A 339 -21.51 -17.68 7.88
C ASP A 339 -20.93 -18.64 8.93
N ASP A 340 -19.59 -18.70 9.02
CA ASP A 340 -18.86 -19.50 10.00
C ASP A 340 -17.66 -18.70 10.55
N PRO A 341 -17.92 -17.59 11.27
CA PRO A 341 -16.87 -16.67 11.64
C PRO A 341 -15.98 -17.27 12.73
N SER A 342 -14.66 -17.13 12.55
CA SER A 342 -13.71 -17.43 13.63
C SER A 342 -14.04 -16.63 14.91
N PRO A 343 -13.57 -17.01 16.11
CA PRO A 343 -13.86 -16.25 17.33
C PRO A 343 -13.49 -14.76 17.24
N LEU A 344 -12.41 -14.43 16.51
CA LEU A 344 -12.03 -13.04 16.21
C LEU A 344 -12.96 -12.40 15.18
N GLY A 345 -13.36 -13.15 14.15
CA GLY A 345 -14.34 -12.73 13.14
C GLY A 345 -15.73 -12.47 13.74
N ALA A 346 -16.16 -13.27 14.73
CA ALA A 346 -17.45 -13.14 15.41
C ALA A 346 -17.51 -11.84 16.21
N ALA A 347 -16.44 -11.48 16.94
CA ALA A 347 -16.33 -10.19 17.62
C ALA A 347 -16.40 -8.99 16.65
N LEU A 348 -15.97 -9.18 15.40
CA LEU A 348 -16.09 -8.19 14.33
C LEU A 348 -17.48 -8.21 13.65
N ALA A 349 -18.14 -9.37 13.57
CA ALA A 349 -19.44 -9.56 12.91
C ALA A 349 -20.63 -9.16 13.79
N ASP A 350 -20.60 -9.45 15.09
CA ASP A 350 -21.64 -9.06 16.06
C ASP A 350 -21.77 -7.53 16.20
N SER A 351 -20.73 -6.80 15.78
CA SER A 351 -20.68 -5.35 15.72
C SER A 351 -21.12 -4.80 14.35
N SER A 352 -21.85 -5.57 13.54
CA SER A 352 -22.30 -5.24 12.17
C SER A 352 -23.06 -3.91 12.01
N ARG A 353 -23.56 -3.32 13.10
CA ARG A 353 -24.17 -1.98 13.13
C ARG A 353 -23.24 -0.86 13.61
N SER A 354 -22.04 -1.19 14.09
CA SER A 354 -21.09 -0.19 14.57
C SER A 354 -20.29 0.41 13.43
N THR A 355 -20.09 1.73 13.52
CA THR A 355 -19.30 2.53 12.58
C THR A 355 -17.91 1.96 12.33
N LEU A 356 -17.37 1.21 13.30
CA LEU A 356 -16.05 0.59 13.22
C LEU A 356 -16.04 -0.62 12.25
N VAL A 357 -17.11 -1.41 12.21
CA VAL A 357 -17.25 -2.56 11.29
C VAL A 357 -17.58 -2.10 9.87
N LEU A 358 -18.38 -1.03 9.73
CA LEU A 358 -18.59 -0.39 8.43
C LEU A 358 -17.29 0.21 7.87
N ALA A 359 -16.41 0.76 8.73
CA ALA A 359 -15.08 1.21 8.33
C ALA A 359 -14.13 0.04 7.99
N LEU A 360 -14.35 -1.15 8.55
CA LEU A 360 -13.58 -2.38 8.28
C LEU A 360 -14.11 -3.21 7.10
N ARG A 361 -15.19 -2.78 6.42
CA ARG A 361 -15.76 -3.51 5.25
C ARG A 361 -14.70 -3.92 4.24
N SER A 362 -13.73 -3.04 3.95
CA SER A 362 -12.63 -3.32 3.02
C SER A 362 -11.35 -3.73 3.78
N SER A 363 -11.46 -4.83 4.52
CA SER A 363 -10.39 -5.46 5.32
C SER A 363 -9.10 -5.68 4.53
N THR A 364 -9.23 -6.05 3.25
CA THR A 364 -8.13 -6.29 2.30
C THR A 364 -7.22 -5.09 2.05
N ARG A 365 -7.58 -3.89 2.54
CA ARG A 365 -6.66 -2.74 2.63
C ARG A 365 -5.49 -2.98 3.60
N ALA A 366 -5.51 -4.03 4.41
CA ALA A 366 -4.40 -4.48 5.24
C ALA A 366 -3.40 -5.40 4.51
N VAL A 367 -3.71 -5.88 3.30
CA VAL A 367 -2.80 -6.71 2.47
C VAL A 367 -1.39 -6.12 2.27
N PRO A 368 -1.17 -4.79 2.19
CA PRO A 368 0.18 -4.23 2.16
C PRO A 368 1.09 -4.71 3.29
N MET A 369 0.54 -5.00 4.48
CA MET A 369 1.29 -5.56 5.61
C MET A 369 1.83 -6.96 5.31
N VAL A 370 1.00 -7.79 4.67
CA VAL A 370 1.32 -9.17 4.26
C VAL A 370 2.41 -9.15 3.21
N VAL A 371 2.22 -8.37 2.14
CA VAL A 371 3.19 -8.23 1.06
C VAL A 371 4.51 -7.68 1.58
N PHE A 372 4.48 -6.68 2.48
CA PHE A 372 5.68 -6.13 3.10
C PHE A 372 6.47 -7.18 3.88
N ALA A 373 5.78 -7.99 4.70
CA ALA A 373 6.41 -9.04 5.48
C ALA A 373 7.02 -10.14 4.59
N LEU A 374 6.29 -10.60 3.58
CA LEU A 374 6.77 -11.60 2.63
C LEU A 374 7.96 -11.08 1.81
N ALA A 375 7.92 -9.82 1.38
CA ALA A 375 9.04 -9.17 0.69
C ALA A 375 10.31 -9.11 1.55
N LEU A 376 10.19 -8.76 2.84
CA LEU A 376 11.32 -8.81 3.78
C LEU A 376 11.85 -10.25 3.96
N GLY A 377 10.95 -11.23 4.04
CA GLY A 377 11.26 -12.66 4.03
C GLY A 377 12.09 -13.07 2.82
N ALA A 378 11.61 -12.75 1.62
CA ALA A 378 12.29 -13.06 0.36
C ALA A 378 13.70 -12.42 0.31
N GLY A 379 13.82 -11.17 0.73
CA GLY A 379 15.13 -10.50 0.85
C GLY A 379 16.06 -11.20 1.86
N ALA A 380 15.55 -11.64 3.00
CA ALA A 380 16.37 -12.36 3.96
C ALA A 380 16.84 -13.73 3.47
N LEU A 381 16.02 -14.44 2.70
CA LEU A 381 16.40 -15.68 2.04
C LEU A 381 17.60 -15.46 1.10
N VAL A 382 17.61 -14.36 0.34
CA VAL A 382 18.76 -13.93 -0.48
C VAL A 382 20.00 -13.69 0.38
N THR A 383 19.85 -13.07 1.55
CA THR A 383 20.97 -12.87 2.48
C THR A 383 21.54 -14.20 2.98
N ALA A 384 20.68 -15.17 3.33
CA ALA A 384 21.12 -16.49 3.77
C ALA A 384 21.85 -17.25 2.66
N ALA A 385 21.29 -17.25 1.44
CA ALA A 385 21.93 -17.83 0.25
C ALA A 385 23.31 -17.21 -0.03
N GLY A 386 23.42 -15.89 0.09
CA GLY A 386 24.68 -15.16 -0.09
C GLY A 386 25.75 -15.46 0.97
N ARG A 387 25.34 -15.81 2.20
CA ARG A 387 26.27 -16.25 3.27
C ARG A 387 26.88 -17.62 2.97
N LEU A 388 26.14 -18.52 2.31
CA LEU A 388 26.68 -19.81 1.86
C LEU A 388 27.68 -19.60 0.73
N ARG A 389 27.26 -18.92 -0.35
CA ARG A 389 28.10 -18.56 -1.49
C ARG A 389 27.59 -17.25 -2.12
N PRO A 390 28.45 -16.25 -2.37
CA PRO A 390 28.02 -14.97 -2.97
C PRO A 390 27.27 -15.13 -4.31
N ARG A 391 27.73 -16.05 -5.17
CA ARG A 391 27.09 -16.35 -6.47
C ARG A 391 25.67 -16.90 -6.32
N VAL A 392 25.42 -17.73 -5.30
CA VAL A 392 24.10 -18.32 -5.03
C VAL A 392 23.13 -17.25 -4.52
N GLY A 393 23.60 -16.31 -3.71
CA GLY A 393 22.80 -15.14 -3.32
C GLY A 393 22.37 -14.27 -4.51
N VAL A 394 23.27 -14.03 -5.47
CA VAL A 394 22.92 -13.28 -6.69
C VAL A 394 21.93 -14.07 -7.56
N ALA A 395 22.13 -15.37 -7.76
CA ALA A 395 21.21 -16.20 -8.52
C ALA A 395 19.81 -16.24 -7.88
N ALA A 396 19.72 -16.39 -6.55
CA ALA A 396 18.46 -16.34 -5.82
C ALA A 396 17.77 -14.97 -5.95
N ALA A 397 18.54 -13.88 -5.90
CA ALA A 397 18.01 -12.53 -6.10
C ALA A 397 17.44 -12.35 -7.52
N VAL A 398 18.17 -12.81 -8.55
CA VAL A 398 17.71 -12.76 -9.94
C VAL A 398 16.46 -13.61 -10.13
N ALA A 399 16.45 -14.84 -9.61
CA ALA A 399 15.28 -15.72 -9.70
C ALA A 399 14.04 -15.07 -9.08
N LEU A 400 14.13 -14.51 -7.88
CA LEU A 400 13.01 -13.83 -7.22
C LEU A 400 12.57 -12.56 -7.96
N VAL A 401 13.50 -11.81 -8.53
CA VAL A 401 13.18 -10.62 -9.35
C VAL A 401 12.45 -11.03 -10.63
N VAL A 402 12.89 -12.10 -11.29
CA VAL A 402 12.22 -12.64 -12.50
C VAL A 402 10.84 -13.14 -12.14
N VAL A 403 10.71 -13.96 -11.09
CA VAL A 403 9.41 -14.48 -10.63
C VAL A 403 8.46 -13.35 -10.24
N ALA A 404 8.95 -12.27 -9.62
CA ALA A 404 8.12 -11.10 -9.30
C ALA A 404 7.74 -10.24 -10.51
N ALA A 405 8.45 -10.37 -11.63
CA ALA A 405 8.20 -9.63 -12.87
C ALA A 405 7.34 -10.41 -13.89
N LEU A 406 7.09 -11.70 -13.62
CA LEU A 406 6.14 -12.55 -14.35
C LEU A 406 4.72 -12.33 -13.81
#